data_AF-A0A535TQH5-F1
#
_entry.id   AF-A0A535TQH5-F1
#
_cell.length_a   1.000
_cell.length_b   1.000
_cell.length_c   1.000
_cell.angle_alpha   90.00
_cell.angle_beta   90.00
_cell.angle_gamma   90.00
#
_symmetry.space_group_name_H-M   'P 1'
#
loop_
_entity.id
_entity.type
_entity.pdbx_description
1 polymer ?
#
loop_
_entity_poly.entity_id
_entity_poly.type
_entity_poly.pdbx_seq_one_letter_code
_entity_poly.pdbx_strand_id
1 'polypeptide(L)'
;MRGNHKDLLLFRPAFDIKGRDLLVQLVNSPYAIYLQIKGTAVRRGTDSVRFHIRRNTFVPADDSWLGFHFWDGRSGAEFPECWMVPSLELARRTAHQTDPVYITFDARLDPSVDQWADYRVPIHDQAEVLRRALHGLRVAA
;
A
#
# COMPACT_ATOMS: atom_id res chain seq x y z
N MET A 1 14.45 12.59 -23.92
CA MET A 1 14.67 11.21 -23.42
C MET A 1 13.40 10.42 -23.70
N ARG A 2 13.46 9.36 -24.52
CA ARG A 2 12.31 8.46 -24.70
C ARG A 2 12.36 7.43 -23.58
N GLY A 3 11.56 7.64 -22.52
CA GLY A 3 11.41 6.65 -21.45
C GLY A 3 10.86 5.34 -22.01
N ASN A 4 11.30 4.22 -21.43
CA ASN A 4 10.76 2.90 -21.75
C ASN A 4 9.27 2.88 -21.36
N HIS A 5 8.42 2.24 -22.15
CA HIS A 5 6.97 2.13 -21.88
C HIS A 5 6.65 1.32 -20.61
N LYS A 6 7.67 0.72 -19.99
CA LYS A 6 7.62 0.03 -18.69
C LYS A 6 8.06 0.91 -17.52
N ASP A 7 8.51 2.13 -17.79
CA ASP A 7 8.93 3.06 -16.76
C ASP A 7 7.70 3.60 -16.04
N LEU A 8 7.85 3.80 -14.72
CA LEU A 8 6.85 4.43 -13.87
C LEU A 8 7.18 5.91 -13.74
N LEU A 9 6.18 6.76 -13.98
CA LEU A 9 6.20 8.16 -13.59
C LEU A 9 5.61 8.29 -12.18
N LEU A 10 6.34 8.97 -11.31
CA LEU A 10 5.93 9.23 -9.93
C LEU A 10 5.65 10.72 -9.77
N PHE A 11 4.42 11.05 -9.38
CA PHE A 11 4.03 12.41 -9.05
C PHE A 11 3.69 12.47 -7.57
N ARG A 12 4.34 13.38 -6.84
CA ARG A 12 3.94 13.72 -5.47
C ARG A 12 2.94 14.87 -5.56
N PRO A 13 1.71 14.73 -5.04
CA PRO A 13 0.78 15.85 -4.95
C PRO A 13 1.39 17.01 -4.16
N ALA A 14 1.14 18.26 -4.60
CA ALA A 14 1.66 19.45 -3.93
C ALA A 14 1.04 19.67 -2.54
N PHE A 15 -0.14 19.07 -2.29
CA PHE A 15 -0.85 19.12 -1.02
C PHE A 15 -1.24 17.69 -0.62
N ASP A 16 -1.26 17.41 0.69
CA ASP A 16 -1.84 16.16 1.21
C ASP A 16 -3.36 16.18 0.95
N ILE A 17 -3.77 15.53 -0.14
CA ILE A 17 -5.17 15.43 -0.53
C ILE A 17 -5.65 14.04 -0.15
N LYS A 18 -6.42 13.97 0.94
CA LYS A 18 -7.15 12.75 1.37
C LYS A 18 -6.25 11.51 1.41
N GLY A 19 -5.03 11.64 1.93
CA GLY A 19 -4.15 10.50 2.14
C GLY A 19 -3.59 9.90 0.84
N ARG A 20 -3.40 10.70 -0.20
CA ARG A 20 -2.72 10.30 -1.44
C ARG A 20 -1.29 10.81 -1.39
N ASP A 21 -0.33 9.91 -1.21
CA ASP A 21 1.09 10.27 -1.09
C ASP A 21 1.81 10.31 -2.44
N LEU A 22 1.42 9.40 -3.35
CA LEU A 22 1.97 9.29 -4.70
C LEU A 22 0.87 9.01 -5.71
N LEU A 23 1.02 9.56 -6.91
CA LEU A 23 0.35 9.12 -8.12
C LEU A 23 1.40 8.41 -8.99
N VAL A 24 1.12 7.16 -9.34
CA VAL A 24 2.00 6.27 -10.09
C VAL A 24 1.37 6.01 -11.45
N GLN A 25 2.09 6.29 -12.53
CA GLN A 25 1.57 6.15 -13.90
C GLN A 25 2.57 5.39 -14.77
N LEU A 26 2.09 4.59 -15.73
CA LEU A 26 2.97 4.05 -16.78
C LEU A 26 3.29 5.16 -17.80
N VAL A 27 4.54 5.23 -18.27
CA VAL A 27 4.92 6.12 -19.36
C VAL A 27 4.05 5.85 -20.60
N ASN A 28 3.48 6.90 -21.19
CA ASN A 28 2.58 6.85 -22.35
C ASN A 28 1.25 6.08 -22.12
N SER A 29 0.77 6.03 -20.88
CA SER A 29 -0.51 5.40 -20.52
C SER A 29 -1.42 6.40 -19.81
N PRO A 30 -2.75 6.41 -20.06
CA PRO A 30 -3.67 7.22 -19.28
C PRO A 30 -3.96 6.62 -17.89
N TYR A 31 -3.63 5.35 -17.66
CA TYR A 31 -3.88 4.66 -16.40
C TYR A 31 -2.88 5.08 -15.33
N ALA A 32 -3.39 5.40 -14.15
CA ALA A 32 -2.60 5.75 -12.98
C ALA A 32 -3.19 5.10 -11.71
N ILE A 33 -2.36 4.94 -10.70
CA ILE A 33 -2.72 4.44 -9.38
C ILE A 33 -2.32 5.46 -8.33
N TYR A 34 -3.22 5.77 -7.41
CA TYR A 34 -2.90 6.48 -6.18
C TYR A 34 -2.31 5.50 -5.16
N LEU A 35 -1.15 5.82 -4.61
CA LEU A 35 -0.52 5.07 -3.53
C LEU A 35 -0.49 5.91 -2.25
N GLN A 36 -1.02 5.35 -1.18
CA GLN A 36 -0.90 5.86 0.18
C GLN A 36 0.17 5.06 0.93
N ILE A 37 1.17 5.72 1.48
CA ILE A 37 2.26 5.10 2.24
C ILE A 37 1.96 5.25 3.74
N LYS A 38 1.99 4.12 4.46
CA LYS A 38 1.85 4.06 5.92
C LYS A 38 3.14 3.54 6.52
N GLY A 39 3.93 4.44 7.12
CA GLY A 39 5.17 4.08 7.83
C GLY A 39 5.02 3.96 9.35
N THR A 40 3.94 4.51 9.92
CA THR A 40 3.74 4.53 11.38
C THR A 40 2.97 3.29 11.84
N ALA A 41 3.69 2.32 12.38
CA ALA A 41 3.13 1.11 12.98
C ALA A 41 3.40 1.04 14.49
N VAL A 42 2.52 0.36 15.21
CA VAL A 42 2.69 -0.02 16.61
C VAL A 42 3.00 -1.51 16.65
N ARG A 43 4.18 -1.89 17.17
CA ARG A 43 4.48 -3.30 17.44
C ARG A 43 3.63 -3.79 18.62
N ARG A 44 3.03 -4.97 18.47
CA ARG A 44 2.22 -5.66 19.48
C ARG A 44 2.87 -7.01 19.79
N GLY A 45 3.59 -7.08 20.90
CA GLY A 45 4.34 -8.29 21.26
C GLY A 45 5.55 -8.53 20.36
N THR A 46 5.88 -9.79 20.11
CA THR A 46 7.07 -10.20 19.36
C THR A 46 6.85 -10.23 17.85
N ASP A 47 5.65 -10.58 17.41
CA ASP A 47 5.38 -10.98 16.01
C ASP A 47 4.23 -10.21 15.34
N SER A 48 3.61 -9.24 16.02
CA SER A 48 2.51 -8.47 15.41
C SER A 48 2.86 -7.00 15.26
N VAL A 49 2.39 -6.41 14.16
CA VAL A 49 2.45 -4.98 13.89
C VAL A 49 1.06 -4.48 13.51
N ARG A 50 0.70 -3.29 14.00
CA ARG A 50 -0.58 -2.64 13.74
C ARG A 50 -0.36 -1.27 13.12
N PHE A 51 -0.99 -1.04 11.97
CA PHE A 51 -1.09 0.29 11.37
C PHE A 51 -2.49 0.86 11.62
N HIS A 52 -2.56 2.16 11.84
CA HIS A 52 -3.83 2.88 12.00
C HIS A 52 -4.10 3.73 10.76
N ILE A 53 -5.26 3.54 10.18
CA ILE A 53 -5.71 4.25 8.98
C ILE A 53 -6.91 5.07 9.40
N ARG A 54 -6.83 6.39 9.26
CA ARG A 54 -7.96 7.26 9.61
C ARG A 54 -9.09 7.07 8.60
N ARG A 55 -10.31 6.78 9.08
CA ARG A 55 -11.47 6.58 8.20
C ARG A 55 -11.83 7.82 7.39
N ASN A 56 -11.68 9.00 7.96
CA ASN A 56 -12.03 10.25 7.29
C ASN A 56 -11.10 10.59 6.09
N THR A 57 -9.94 9.96 5.99
CA THR A 57 -9.01 10.12 4.87
C THR A 57 -8.89 8.86 4.02
N PHE A 58 -9.66 7.80 4.32
CA PHE A 58 -9.64 6.56 3.57
C PHE A 58 -10.86 6.45 2.68
N VAL A 59 -10.64 6.57 1.37
CA VAL A 59 -11.67 6.39 0.34
C VAL A 59 -11.22 5.26 -0.58
N PRO A 60 -11.79 4.05 -0.44
CA PRO A 60 -11.50 2.93 -1.33
C PRO A 60 -11.88 3.23 -2.79
N ALA A 61 -11.04 2.82 -3.73
CA ALA A 61 -11.27 2.94 -5.16
C ALA A 61 -10.44 1.91 -5.94
N ASP A 62 -10.86 1.57 -7.15
CA ASP A 62 -10.17 0.59 -8.03
C ASP A 62 -8.72 1.00 -8.37
N ASP A 63 -8.46 2.31 -8.40
CA ASP A 63 -7.17 2.91 -8.71
C ASP A 63 -6.38 3.33 -7.46
N SER A 64 -6.74 2.84 -6.27
CA SER A 64 -6.15 3.26 -5.00
C SER A 64 -5.54 2.08 -4.23
N TRP A 65 -4.29 2.24 -3.80
CA TRP A 65 -3.46 1.23 -3.12
C TRP A 65 -2.82 1.80 -1.86
N LEU A 66 -2.46 0.91 -0.93
CA LEU A 66 -1.75 1.23 0.30
C LEU A 66 -0.45 0.44 0.40
N GLY A 67 0.65 1.14 0.67
CA GLY A 67 1.95 0.55 1.00
C GLY A 67 2.22 0.67 2.50
N PHE A 68 2.31 -0.46 3.19
CA PHE A 68 2.58 -0.51 4.63
C PHE A 68 4.05 -0.85 4.88
N HIS A 69 4.80 0.12 5.41
CA HIS A 69 6.22 0.00 5.71
C HIS A 69 6.44 -0.07 7.21
N PHE A 70 7.22 -1.04 7.65
CA PHE A 70 7.51 -1.22 9.07
C PHE A 70 8.98 -0.92 9.36
N TRP A 71 9.24 0.01 10.28
CA TRP A 71 10.56 0.18 10.87
C TRP A 71 10.70 -0.72 12.10
N ASP A 72 11.57 -1.71 12.04
CA ASP A 72 11.84 -2.57 13.19
C ASP A 72 12.83 -1.89 14.14
N GLY A 73 12.28 -1.25 15.18
CA GLY A 73 13.08 -0.61 16.22
C GLY A 73 14.04 -1.54 16.98
N ARG A 74 13.88 -2.87 16.93
CA ARG A 74 14.83 -3.81 17.56
C ARG A 74 16.09 -4.01 16.73
N SER A 75 15.96 -4.08 15.41
CA SER A 75 17.10 -4.17 14.50
C SER A 75 17.67 -2.78 14.18
N GLY A 76 16.91 -1.71 14.43
CA GLY A 76 17.29 -0.35 14.05
C GLY A 76 17.28 -0.16 12.53
N ALA A 77 16.44 -0.91 11.83
CA ALA A 77 16.39 -0.93 10.37
C ALA A 77 14.95 -1.05 9.85
N GLU A 78 14.77 -0.71 8.57
CA GLU A 78 13.53 -1.01 7.85
C GLU A 78 13.36 -2.52 7.73
N PHE A 79 12.15 -3.01 7.97
CA PHE A 79 11.80 -4.40 7.73
C PHE A 79 11.94 -4.69 6.23
N PRO A 80 12.56 -5.80 5.79
CA PRO A 80 12.93 -6.00 4.38
C PRO A 80 11.74 -6.16 3.43
N GLU A 81 10.54 -6.31 3.97
CA GLU A 81 9.30 -6.50 3.23
C GLU A 81 8.28 -5.41 3.60
N CYS A 82 7.33 -5.18 2.71
CA CYS A 82 6.19 -4.33 2.95
C CYS A 82 4.91 -5.04 2.48
N TRP A 83 3.75 -4.45 2.78
CA TRP A 83 2.47 -4.92 2.26
C TRP A 83 1.94 -3.91 1.24
N MET A 84 1.66 -4.38 0.02
CA MET A 84 1.10 -3.60 -1.08
C MET A 84 -0.34 -4.03 -1.33
N VAL A 85 -1.30 -3.30 -0.78
CA VAL A 85 -2.69 -3.74 -0.65
C VAL A 85 -3.62 -2.85 -1.46
N PRO A 86 -4.45 -3.40 -2.36
CA PRO A 86 -5.54 -2.64 -2.98
C PRO A 86 -6.50 -2.09 -1.92
N SER A 87 -6.90 -0.82 -2.04
CA SER A 87 -7.76 -0.16 -1.04
C SER A 87 -9.12 -0.85 -0.88
N LEU A 88 -9.69 -1.38 -1.97
CA LEU A 88 -10.92 -2.16 -1.93
C LEU A 88 -10.77 -3.48 -1.18
N GLU A 89 -9.61 -4.12 -1.30
CA GLU A 89 -9.34 -5.36 -0.57
C GLU A 89 -9.19 -5.09 0.92
N LEU A 90 -8.49 -4.01 1.29
CA LEU A 90 -8.42 -3.56 2.66
C LEU A 90 -9.83 -3.35 3.23
N ALA A 91 -10.66 -2.57 2.53
CA ALA A 91 -12.04 -2.31 2.94
C ALA A 91 -12.86 -3.60 3.11
N ARG A 92 -12.71 -4.55 2.17
CA ARG A 92 -13.39 -5.86 2.22
C ARG A 92 -12.97 -6.69 3.43
N ARG A 93 -11.65 -6.88 3.65
CA ARG A 93 -11.14 -7.70 4.75
C ARG A 93 -11.38 -7.06 6.11
N THR A 94 -11.43 -5.72 6.21
CA THR A 94 -11.67 -4.99 7.46
C THR A 94 -13.14 -4.55 7.65
N ALA A 95 -14.07 -5.00 6.82
CA ALA A 95 -15.47 -4.56 6.86
C ALA A 95 -16.17 -4.81 8.21
N HIS A 96 -15.70 -5.81 8.95
CA HIS A 96 -16.20 -6.17 10.28
C HIS A 96 -15.78 -5.19 11.39
N GLN A 97 -14.80 -4.31 11.13
CA GLN A 97 -14.32 -3.36 12.13
C GLN A 97 -15.29 -2.18 12.27
N THR A 98 -15.70 -1.89 13.50
CA THR A 98 -16.73 -0.87 13.80
C THR A 98 -16.18 0.40 14.43
N ASP A 99 -14.87 0.48 14.72
CA ASP A 99 -14.25 1.69 15.27
C ASP A 99 -14.52 2.89 14.34
N PRO A 100 -15.10 4.00 14.83
CA PRO A 100 -15.53 5.10 13.98
C PRO A 100 -14.37 5.99 13.50
N VAL A 101 -13.20 5.90 14.12
CA VAL A 101 -12.06 6.78 13.84
C VAL A 101 -11.05 6.07 12.94
N TYR A 102 -10.79 4.79 13.20
CA TYR A 102 -9.72 4.04 12.56
C TYR A 102 -10.19 2.74 11.91
N ILE A 103 -9.46 2.36 10.88
CA ILE A 103 -9.32 0.99 10.41
C ILE A 103 -7.94 0.53 10.87
N THR A 104 -7.86 -0.66 11.44
CA THR A 104 -6.59 -1.28 11.81
C THR A 104 -6.17 -2.28 10.73
N PHE A 105 -4.92 -2.15 10.28
CA PHE A 105 -4.25 -3.19 9.50
C PHE A 105 -3.33 -3.93 10.46
N ASP A 106 -3.70 -5.17 10.79
CA ASP A 106 -2.98 -6.05 11.69
C ASP A 106 -2.26 -7.13 10.87
N ALA A 107 -0.92 -7.06 10.86
CA ALA A 107 -0.06 -8.00 10.17
C ALA A 107 0.83 -8.79 11.14
N ARG A 108 1.26 -9.97 10.69
CA ARG A 108 2.24 -10.84 11.37
C ARG A 108 3.59 -10.77 10.67
N LEU A 109 4.67 -10.80 11.46
CA LEU A 109 6.02 -10.83 10.91
C LEU A 109 6.36 -12.24 10.39
N ASP A 110 5.77 -13.30 10.97
CA ASP A 110 5.72 -14.63 10.38
C ASP A 110 4.67 -14.70 9.24
N PRO A 111 5.08 -14.90 7.98
CA PRO A 111 4.16 -14.94 6.84
C PRO A 111 3.21 -16.15 6.87
N SER A 112 3.53 -17.23 7.57
CA SER A 112 2.68 -18.43 7.62
C SER A 112 1.36 -18.23 8.37
N VAL A 113 1.30 -17.20 9.21
CA VAL A 113 0.14 -16.82 10.02
C VAL A 113 -0.35 -15.40 9.73
N ASP A 114 0.26 -14.73 8.75
CA ASP A 114 -0.13 -13.39 8.33
C ASP A 114 -1.34 -13.44 7.40
N GLN A 115 -2.47 -12.89 7.83
CA GLN A 115 -3.67 -12.80 6.99
C GLN A 115 -3.48 -11.91 5.75
N TRP A 116 -2.39 -11.14 5.68
CA TRP A 116 -2.03 -10.27 4.56
C TRP A 116 -0.85 -10.82 3.73
N ALA A 117 -0.44 -12.07 3.96
CA ALA A 117 0.70 -12.68 3.27
C ALA A 117 0.63 -12.57 1.74
N ASP A 118 -0.58 -12.66 1.15
CA ASP A 118 -0.79 -12.53 -0.31
C ASP A 118 -0.36 -11.17 -0.89
N TYR A 119 -0.26 -10.14 -0.04
CA TYR A 119 0.12 -8.78 -0.41
C TYR A 119 1.50 -8.38 0.12
N ARG A 120 2.18 -9.31 0.80
CA ARG A 120 3.51 -9.10 1.35
C ARG A 120 4.55 -9.30 0.26
N VAL A 121 5.44 -8.33 0.09
CA VAL A 121 6.47 -8.34 -0.95
C VAL A 121 7.79 -7.78 -0.43
N PRO A 122 8.94 -8.20 -0.98
CA PRO A 122 10.19 -7.50 -0.74
C PRO A 122 10.07 -6.03 -1.14
N ILE A 123 10.66 -5.12 -0.35
CA ILE A 123 10.55 -3.67 -0.58
C ILE A 123 11.03 -3.28 -1.99
N HIS A 124 12.05 -3.95 -2.52
CA HIS A 124 12.59 -3.66 -3.86
C HIS A 124 11.65 -4.06 -5.00
N ASP A 125 10.63 -4.88 -4.74
CA ASP A 125 9.68 -5.38 -5.74
C ASP A 125 8.40 -4.52 -5.86
N GLN A 126 8.23 -3.49 -5.02
CA GLN A 126 7.04 -2.62 -5.05
C GLN A 126 6.75 -2.02 -6.43
N ALA A 127 7.81 -1.63 -7.16
CA ALA A 127 7.66 -1.09 -8.51
C ALA A 127 7.04 -2.12 -9.47
N GLU A 128 7.41 -3.40 -9.33
CA GLU A 128 6.85 -4.46 -10.16
C GLU A 128 5.39 -4.75 -9.83
N VAL A 129 5.02 -4.73 -8.54
CA VAL A 129 3.62 -4.83 -8.10
C VAL A 129 2.77 -3.73 -8.75
N LEU A 130 3.25 -2.48 -8.69
CA LEU A 130 2.55 -1.33 -9.27
C LEU A 130 2.45 -1.41 -10.79
N ARG A 131 3.49 -1.87 -11.49
CA ARG A 131 3.43 -2.12 -12.95
C ARG A 131 2.35 -3.13 -13.30
N ARG A 132 2.29 -4.26 -12.59
CA ARG A 132 1.27 -5.30 -12.82
C ARG A 132 -0.13 -4.77 -12.58
N ALA A 133 -0.33 -4.01 -11.51
CA ALA A 133 -1.61 -3.39 -11.20
C ALA A 133 -2.06 -2.41 -12.32
N LEU A 134 -1.15 -1.55 -12.79
CA LEU A 134 -1.42 -0.61 -13.89
C LEU A 134 -1.75 -1.34 -15.21
N HIS A 135 -1.06 -2.44 -15.50
CA HIS A 135 -1.39 -3.28 -16.65
C HIS A 135 -2.76 -3.96 -16.51
N GLY A 136 -3.16 -4.35 -15.30
CA GLY A 136 -4.49 -4.89 -15.03
C GLY A 136 -5.61 -3.89 -15.33
N LEU A 137 -5.44 -2.62 -14.93
CA LEU A 137 -6.41 -1.55 -15.25
C LEU A 137 -6.60 -1.36 -16.75
N ARG A 138 -5.53 -1.53 -17.54
CA ARG A 138 -5.60 -1.45 -19.01
C ARG A 138 -6.44 -2.57 -19.64
N VAL A 139 -6.44 -3.76 -19.07
CA VAL A 139 -7.17 -4.92 -19.61
C VAL A 139 -8.67 -4.85 -19.28
N ALA A 140 -9.03 -4.17 -18.19
CA ALA A 140 -10.42 -4.02 -17.76
C ALA A 140 -11.20 -2.91 -18.47
N ALA A 141 -10.54 -2.08 -19.28
CA ALA A 141 -11.10 -0.93 -20.01
C ALA A 141 -11.31 -1.26 -21.49
#